data_AF-W9VZ97-F1
#
_entry.id   AF-W9VZ97-F1
#
_cell.length_a   1.000
_cell.length_b   1.000
_cell.length_c   1.000
_cell.angle_alpha   90.00
_cell.angle_beta   90.00
_cell.angle_gamma   90.00
#
_symmetry.space_group_name_H-M   'P 1'
#
loop_
_entity.id
_entity.type
_entity.pdbx_description
1 polymer ?
#
loop_
_entity_poly.entity_id
_entity_poly.type
_entity_poly.pdbx_seq_one_letter_code
_entity_poly.pdbx_strand_id
1 'polypeptide(L)'
;MVSVNRRPSLLPDAPKDHHVGSPPTGFKNPWPSHDPGHHSLANLLKVRFGKGRPAFAPVPDTREELVPVRNVDFLNTDSGFKVTWIGHASFLMQTSKPEGATRGINILCDPVFSERTSPVSWFGPKRYTPTPCTLPELLDAVEVDIVVISHNHYDHADAESLKLIWARRESKVHFLVGLHNSRWLNALGIDPSSITELDWWDGVDVHVENVGKVQITCTPTQHFSSRSIWDRDHDLWCSYAIRDLQGSRKNVYFAGDTAYRSIHANDLSREEEDAQPVCPTFKQVGELLGPFDLALLPIGLCSPRNFMSNVHANSWDSIRIHQDVRSKKSVGMHWGTVRGGLSQYYEDVRTPAKHWKMAADEAGLKWGDEIALVDVGETLVVA
;
A
#
# COMPACT_ATOMS: atom_id res chain seq x y z
N MET A 1 1.52 4.57 -26.53
CA MET A 1 2.85 4.55 -25.86
C MET A 1 2.76 5.19 -24.48
N VAL A 2 3.53 4.73 -23.49
CA VAL A 2 3.65 5.38 -22.17
C VAL A 2 4.89 6.27 -22.15
N SER A 3 4.73 7.52 -21.70
CA SER A 3 5.84 8.46 -21.53
C SER A 3 5.84 8.99 -20.11
N VAL A 4 7.01 9.03 -19.48
CA VAL A 4 7.19 9.43 -18.08
C VAL A 4 8.17 10.59 -18.03
N ASN A 5 7.69 11.73 -17.55
CA ASN A 5 8.50 12.94 -17.42
C ASN A 5 8.72 13.24 -15.93
N ARG A 6 9.99 13.28 -15.49
CA ARG A 6 10.31 13.66 -14.11
C ARG A 6 9.92 15.09 -13.82
N ARG A 7 9.42 15.31 -12.62
CA ARG A 7 9.18 16.62 -12.03
C ARG A 7 10.29 16.92 -11.02
N PRO A 8 10.56 18.21 -10.75
CA PRO A 8 11.35 18.57 -9.59
C PRO A 8 10.73 17.97 -8.32
N SER A 9 11.59 17.52 -7.41
CA SER A 9 11.18 17.11 -6.06
C SER A 9 10.39 18.25 -5.41
N LEU A 10 9.35 17.94 -4.64
CA LEU A 10 8.60 18.97 -3.91
C LEU A 10 9.44 19.62 -2.80
N LEU A 11 10.47 18.93 -2.33
CA LEU A 11 11.40 19.39 -1.30
C LEU A 11 12.85 19.13 -1.76
N PRO A 12 13.35 19.86 -2.78
CA PRO A 12 14.66 19.58 -3.37
C PRO A 12 15.82 19.99 -2.46
N ASP A 13 15.62 21.02 -1.63
CA ASP A 13 16.64 21.58 -0.74
C ASP A 13 16.58 21.01 0.68
N ALA A 14 15.59 20.16 0.98
CA ALA A 14 15.44 19.57 2.30
C ALA A 14 16.54 18.50 2.54
N PRO A 15 17.09 18.41 3.76
CA PRO A 15 17.93 17.29 4.13
C PRO A 15 17.23 15.96 3.85
N LYS A 16 17.93 15.07 3.15
CA LYS A 16 17.45 13.72 2.84
C LYS A 16 17.80 12.79 4.00
N ASP A 17 17.22 13.07 5.17
CA ASP A 17 17.57 12.40 6.43
C ASP A 17 17.27 10.90 6.43
N HIS A 18 16.45 10.43 5.49
CA HIS A 18 16.20 9.00 5.27
C HIS A 18 17.33 8.30 4.52
N HIS A 19 18.26 9.00 3.86
CA HIS A 19 19.40 8.39 3.19
C HIS A 19 20.45 7.90 4.19
N VAL A 20 20.98 6.70 3.95
CA VAL A 20 22.17 6.17 4.63
C VAL A 20 23.34 6.21 3.64
N GLY A 21 24.25 7.17 3.81
CA GLY A 21 25.38 7.40 2.88
C GLY A 21 25.09 8.43 1.78
N SER A 22 26.12 8.78 1.01
CA SER A 22 26.02 9.69 -0.14
C SER A 22 27.00 9.24 -1.25
N PRO A 23 26.54 8.64 -2.37
CA PRO A 23 25.14 8.29 -2.65
C PRO A 23 24.58 7.28 -1.63
N PRO A 24 23.24 7.19 -1.46
CA PRO A 24 22.65 6.29 -0.49
C PRO A 24 23.01 4.84 -0.80
N THR A 25 23.36 4.06 0.23
CA THR A 25 23.51 2.60 0.17
C THR A 25 22.36 1.86 0.83
N GLY A 26 21.44 2.62 1.43
CA GLY A 26 20.22 2.16 2.08
C GLY A 26 19.44 3.34 2.64
N PHE A 27 18.37 3.03 3.37
CA PHE A 27 17.40 3.99 3.85
C PHE A 27 17.05 3.76 5.32
N LYS A 28 16.44 4.75 5.97
CA LYS A 28 15.99 4.66 7.36
C LYS A 28 14.76 5.54 7.60
N ASN A 29 13.99 5.23 8.63
CA ASN A 29 12.98 6.15 9.14
C ASN A 29 13.67 7.26 9.96
N PRO A 30 13.49 8.55 9.62
CA PRO A 30 14.18 9.64 10.31
C PRO A 30 13.39 10.19 11.51
N TRP A 31 12.17 9.70 11.76
CA TRP A 31 11.24 10.33 12.71
C TRP A 31 11.29 9.71 14.11
N PRO A 32 11.03 10.49 15.18
CA PRO A 32 10.95 9.99 16.55
C PRO A 32 9.86 8.94 16.81
N SER A 33 8.88 8.83 15.91
CA SER A 33 7.81 7.82 15.94
C SER A 33 8.29 6.42 15.57
N HIS A 34 9.51 6.29 15.04
CA HIS A 34 10.14 5.01 14.73
C HIS A 34 11.17 4.64 15.79
N ASP A 35 11.12 3.40 16.28
CA ASP A 35 12.14 2.83 17.16
C ASP A 35 12.98 1.77 16.41
N PRO A 36 14.28 2.04 16.14
CA PRO A 36 15.17 1.06 15.53
C PRO A 36 15.35 -0.23 16.36
N GLY A 37 15.15 -0.19 17.68
CA GLY A 37 15.26 -1.33 18.58
C GLY A 37 14.03 -2.27 18.58
N HIS A 38 12.92 -1.82 17.99
CA HIS A 38 11.61 -2.46 18.09
C HIS A 38 11.57 -3.86 17.46
N HIS A 39 12.35 -4.10 16.41
CA HIS A 39 12.42 -5.41 15.72
C HIS A 39 13.65 -6.23 16.08
N SER A 40 14.30 -5.95 17.21
CA SER A 40 15.44 -6.74 17.68
C SER A 40 15.08 -8.22 17.89
N LEU A 41 16.08 -9.11 17.74
CA LEU A 41 15.92 -10.55 18.00
C LEU A 41 15.38 -10.82 19.42
N ALA A 42 15.83 -10.03 20.41
CA ALA A 42 15.33 -10.11 21.77
C ALA A 42 13.82 -9.82 21.86
N ASN A 43 13.32 -8.79 21.16
CA ASN A 43 11.89 -8.50 21.15
C ASN A 43 11.09 -9.58 20.40
N LEU A 44 11.60 -10.11 19.29
CA LEU A 44 10.98 -11.23 18.60
C LEU A 44 10.84 -12.47 19.49
N LEU A 45 11.91 -12.83 20.22
CA LEU A 45 11.88 -13.94 21.19
C LEU A 45 10.88 -13.67 22.32
N LYS A 46 10.82 -12.43 22.83
CA LYS A 46 9.85 -12.01 23.85
C LYS A 46 8.41 -12.16 23.36
N VAL A 47 8.11 -11.79 22.12
CA VAL A 47 6.77 -11.96 21.54
C VAL A 47 6.42 -13.44 21.33
N ARG A 48 7.37 -14.24 20.85
CA ARG A 48 7.14 -15.67 20.56
C ARG A 48 6.99 -16.53 21.82
N PHE A 49 7.80 -16.26 22.84
CA PHE A 49 7.99 -17.14 24.00
C PHE A 49 7.71 -16.47 25.35
N GLY A 50 7.49 -15.16 25.39
CA GLY A 50 7.25 -14.42 26.62
C GLY A 50 5.86 -14.63 27.22
N LYS A 51 5.73 -14.27 28.50
CA LYS A 51 4.44 -14.19 29.21
C LYS A 51 3.59 -13.06 28.60
N GLY A 52 2.28 -13.29 28.45
CA GLY A 52 1.37 -12.30 27.84
C GLY A 52 1.37 -12.27 26.32
N ARG A 53 1.91 -13.29 25.64
CA ARG A 53 1.76 -13.42 24.18
C ARG A 53 0.28 -13.52 23.80
N PRO A 54 -0.16 -12.90 22.69
CA PRO A 54 -1.54 -13.03 22.23
C PRO A 54 -1.88 -14.50 21.95
N ALA A 55 -3.16 -14.85 22.15
CA ALA A 55 -3.66 -16.17 21.82
C ALA A 55 -3.64 -16.38 20.29
N PHE A 56 -3.44 -17.63 19.86
CA PHE A 56 -3.57 -18.00 18.46
C PHE A 56 -5.01 -17.86 18.01
N ALA A 57 -5.24 -17.13 16.91
CA ALA A 57 -6.52 -17.02 16.24
C ALA A 57 -6.45 -17.73 14.88
N PRO A 58 -7.13 -18.88 14.69
CA PRO A 58 -7.22 -19.51 13.39
C PRO A 58 -8.05 -18.64 12.43
N VAL A 59 -7.84 -18.83 11.14
CA VAL A 59 -8.78 -18.31 10.13
C VAL A 59 -10.07 -19.14 10.26
N PRO A 60 -11.26 -18.50 10.32
CA PRO A 60 -12.52 -19.20 10.28
C PRO A 60 -12.65 -20.12 9.05
N ASP A 61 -13.19 -21.32 9.25
CA ASP A 61 -13.49 -22.24 8.14
C ASP A 61 -14.71 -21.77 7.33
N THR A 62 -15.62 -21.03 7.97
CA THR A 62 -16.84 -20.49 7.34
C THR A 62 -16.54 -19.22 6.55
N ARG A 63 -16.80 -19.25 5.24
CA ARG A 63 -16.46 -18.17 4.30
C ARG A 63 -17.25 -16.89 4.58
N GLU A 64 -18.45 -16.99 5.13
CA GLU A 64 -19.36 -15.91 5.48
C GLU A 64 -18.81 -14.99 6.57
N GLU A 65 -17.84 -15.48 7.36
CA GLU A 65 -17.15 -14.70 8.38
C GLU A 65 -15.96 -13.91 7.82
N LEU A 66 -15.59 -14.15 6.56
CA LEU A 66 -14.50 -13.48 5.86
C LEU A 66 -15.03 -12.42 4.90
N VAL A 67 -14.18 -11.46 4.54
CA VAL A 67 -14.53 -10.40 3.57
C VAL A 67 -15.11 -11.00 2.29
N PRO A 68 -16.29 -10.60 1.79
CA PRO A 68 -16.85 -11.17 0.58
C PRO A 68 -15.92 -11.01 -0.63
N VAL A 69 -15.98 -11.97 -1.56
CA VAL A 69 -15.30 -11.91 -2.86
C VAL A 69 -16.38 -11.92 -3.92
N ARG A 70 -16.30 -10.95 -4.82
CA ARG A 70 -17.13 -10.85 -6.02
C ARG A 70 -16.23 -10.80 -7.25
N ASN A 71 -16.79 -11.17 -8.40
CA ASN A 71 -16.06 -11.01 -9.66
C ASN A 71 -15.88 -9.53 -9.96
N VAL A 72 -14.73 -9.19 -10.55
CA VAL A 72 -14.49 -7.82 -11.03
C VAL A 72 -15.45 -7.50 -12.18
N ASP A 73 -16.17 -6.38 -12.08
CA ASP A 73 -16.97 -5.86 -13.19
C ASP A 73 -16.10 -5.10 -14.19
N PHE A 74 -15.47 -5.82 -15.10
CA PHE A 74 -14.67 -5.24 -16.17
C PHE A 74 -15.51 -4.45 -17.20
N LEU A 75 -16.84 -4.58 -17.18
CA LEU A 75 -17.75 -3.90 -18.10
C LEU A 75 -18.26 -2.56 -17.55
N ASN A 76 -17.86 -2.18 -16.34
CA ASN A 76 -18.26 -0.91 -15.73
C ASN A 76 -17.86 0.29 -16.63
N THR A 77 -18.88 0.93 -17.22
CA THR A 77 -18.73 2.02 -18.18
C THR A 77 -18.60 3.41 -17.54
N ASP A 78 -18.57 3.52 -16.21
CA ASP A 78 -18.41 4.80 -15.53
C ASP A 78 -17.11 5.48 -15.99
N SER A 79 -17.23 6.76 -16.36
CA SER A 79 -16.14 7.57 -16.89
C SER A 79 -15.32 8.29 -15.82
N GLY A 80 -15.74 8.24 -14.56
CA GLY A 80 -15.01 8.79 -13.43
C GLY A 80 -13.79 7.96 -13.03
N PHE A 81 -13.06 8.45 -12.04
CA PHE A 81 -11.94 7.72 -11.46
C PHE A 81 -12.47 6.50 -10.69
N LYS A 82 -12.01 5.31 -11.02
CA LYS A 82 -12.43 4.04 -10.41
C LYS A 82 -11.30 3.40 -9.63
N VAL A 83 -11.65 2.73 -8.53
CA VAL A 83 -10.73 1.94 -7.72
C VAL A 83 -11.37 0.58 -7.44
N THR A 84 -10.77 -0.48 -7.95
CA THR A 84 -11.18 -1.86 -7.70
C THR A 84 -10.21 -2.51 -6.72
N TRP A 85 -10.71 -3.04 -5.61
CA TRP A 85 -9.87 -3.76 -4.66
C TRP A 85 -9.66 -5.20 -5.11
N ILE A 86 -8.42 -5.60 -5.37
CA ILE A 86 -8.08 -6.96 -5.78
C ILE A 86 -7.80 -7.87 -4.57
N GLY A 87 -7.59 -7.26 -3.40
CA GLY A 87 -7.28 -7.93 -2.14
C GLY A 87 -5.95 -7.47 -1.58
N HIS A 88 -5.81 -7.50 -0.26
CA HIS A 88 -4.64 -7.03 0.48
C HIS A 88 -4.35 -5.55 0.18
N ALA A 89 -3.16 -5.21 -0.34
CA ALA A 89 -2.82 -3.88 -0.85
C ALA A 89 -2.91 -3.77 -2.38
N SER A 90 -3.41 -4.81 -3.07
CA SER A 90 -3.54 -4.81 -4.53
C SER A 90 -4.78 -4.05 -4.99
N PHE A 91 -4.58 -3.05 -5.85
CA PHE A 91 -5.67 -2.27 -6.44
C PHE A 91 -5.49 -2.10 -7.94
N LEU A 92 -6.60 -2.14 -8.67
CA LEU A 92 -6.70 -1.58 -10.01
C LEU A 92 -7.33 -0.19 -9.90
N MET A 93 -6.56 0.85 -10.20
CA MET A 93 -7.07 2.21 -10.34
C MET A 93 -7.22 2.54 -11.82
N GLN A 94 -8.31 3.19 -12.18
CA GLN A 94 -8.57 3.66 -13.53
C GLN A 94 -8.86 5.15 -13.46
N THR A 95 -8.04 5.97 -14.11
CA THR A 95 -8.29 7.41 -14.14
C THR A 95 -9.56 7.74 -14.91
N SER A 96 -10.05 8.97 -14.78
CA SER A 96 -11.21 9.41 -15.54
C SER A 96 -10.95 9.28 -17.05
N LYS A 97 -11.98 8.87 -17.80
CA LYS A 97 -11.92 8.78 -19.25
C LYS A 97 -12.11 10.17 -19.87
N PRO A 98 -11.09 10.79 -20.49
CA PRO A 98 -11.28 12.07 -21.18
C PRO A 98 -12.15 11.90 -22.44
N GLU A 99 -12.68 13.01 -22.93
CA GLU A 99 -13.46 13.04 -24.17
C GLU A 99 -12.62 12.53 -25.36
N GLY A 100 -13.19 11.66 -26.17
CA GLY A 100 -12.52 11.06 -27.33
C GLY A 100 -11.62 9.86 -27.03
N ALA A 101 -11.28 9.57 -25.76
CA ALA A 101 -10.57 8.35 -25.39
C ALA A 101 -11.52 7.18 -25.19
N THR A 102 -11.01 5.96 -25.39
CA THR A 102 -11.77 4.72 -25.17
C THR A 102 -11.82 4.31 -23.69
N ARG A 103 -10.82 4.72 -22.91
CA ARG A 103 -10.63 4.39 -21.48
C ARG A 103 -9.79 5.46 -20.77
N GLY A 104 -9.73 5.39 -19.44
CA GLY A 104 -8.71 6.08 -18.65
C GLY A 104 -7.41 5.27 -18.55
N ILE A 105 -6.42 5.86 -17.88
CA ILE A 105 -5.13 5.20 -17.58
C ILE A 105 -5.40 4.12 -16.52
N ASN A 106 -4.91 2.91 -16.76
CA ASN A 106 -5.02 1.81 -15.81
C ASN A 106 -3.70 1.66 -15.03
N ILE A 107 -3.81 1.76 -13.71
CA ILE A 107 -2.70 1.69 -12.76
C ILE A 107 -2.93 0.48 -11.85
N LEU A 108 -1.98 -0.45 -11.82
CA LEU A 108 -1.96 -1.51 -10.81
C LEU A 108 -1.04 -1.10 -9.66
N CYS A 109 -1.58 -1.12 -8.44
CA CYS A 109 -0.83 -0.88 -7.23
C CYS A 109 -0.56 -2.23 -6.55
N ASP A 110 0.69 -2.48 -6.17
CA ASP A 110 1.15 -3.65 -5.41
C ASP A 110 0.49 -4.98 -5.85
N PRO A 111 0.62 -5.40 -7.12
CA PRO A 111 -0.16 -6.51 -7.67
C PRO A 111 0.31 -7.87 -7.13
N VAL A 112 -0.53 -8.52 -6.32
CA VAL A 112 -0.25 -9.85 -5.73
C VAL A 112 -1.37 -10.83 -6.09
N PHE A 113 -1.06 -11.72 -7.03
CA PHE A 113 -1.97 -12.79 -7.47
C PHE A 113 -1.50 -14.19 -7.06
N SER A 114 -0.26 -14.32 -6.58
CA SER A 114 0.29 -15.59 -6.10
C SER A 114 -0.46 -16.14 -4.88
N GLU A 115 -0.51 -17.46 -4.79
CA GLU A 115 -1.13 -18.18 -3.68
C GLU A 115 -0.43 -17.93 -2.33
N ARG A 116 0.88 -17.67 -2.38
CA ARG A 116 1.72 -17.39 -1.21
C ARG A 116 2.55 -16.13 -1.40
N THR A 117 2.72 -15.39 -0.31
CA THR A 117 3.56 -14.19 -0.23
C THR A 117 4.90 -14.56 0.40
N SER A 118 5.76 -15.20 -0.38
CA SER A 118 6.98 -15.85 0.10
C SER A 118 8.06 -15.92 -0.98
N PRO A 119 9.36 -15.98 -0.61
CA PRO A 119 10.43 -16.31 -1.55
C PRO A 119 10.28 -17.69 -2.21
N VAL A 120 9.51 -18.61 -1.61
CA VAL A 120 9.34 -19.99 -2.09
C VAL A 120 7.87 -20.39 -2.12
N SER A 121 7.49 -21.23 -3.08
CA SER A 121 6.09 -21.64 -3.28
C SER A 121 5.55 -22.64 -2.23
N TRP A 122 6.43 -23.30 -1.47
CA TRP A 122 6.07 -24.38 -0.54
C TRP A 122 6.01 -23.95 0.94
N PHE A 123 6.51 -22.76 1.28
CA PHE A 123 6.55 -22.25 2.66
C PHE A 123 6.18 -20.76 2.70
N GLY A 124 5.84 -20.25 3.89
CA GLY A 124 5.45 -18.86 4.09
C GLY A 124 3.93 -18.64 3.99
N PRO A 125 3.46 -17.41 4.21
CA PRO A 125 2.03 -17.14 4.33
C PRO A 125 1.27 -17.48 3.06
N LYS A 126 0.14 -18.16 3.24
CA LYS A 126 -0.81 -18.52 2.18
C LYS A 126 -2.01 -17.61 2.29
N ARG A 127 -2.55 -17.18 1.15
CA ARG A 127 -3.81 -16.45 1.13
C ARG A 127 -4.97 -17.32 1.62
N TYR A 128 -5.88 -16.71 2.35
CA TYR A 128 -7.08 -17.37 2.88
C TYR A 128 -8.37 -16.89 2.20
N THR A 129 -8.30 -15.80 1.43
CA THR A 129 -9.42 -15.27 0.64
C THR A 129 -8.98 -15.22 -0.83
N PRO A 130 -9.67 -15.87 -1.79
CA PRO A 130 -9.30 -15.93 -3.22
C PRO A 130 -9.14 -14.54 -3.87
N THR A 131 -8.39 -14.43 -4.97
CA THR A 131 -8.42 -13.22 -5.80
C THR A 131 -9.78 -13.15 -6.50
N PRO A 132 -10.28 -11.96 -6.84
CA PRO A 132 -11.59 -11.80 -7.49
C PRO A 132 -11.57 -12.17 -8.99
N CYS A 133 -10.37 -12.32 -9.55
CA CYS A 133 -10.09 -12.83 -10.89
C CYS A 133 -8.65 -13.36 -10.91
N THR A 134 -8.30 -14.11 -11.95
CA THR A 134 -6.91 -14.48 -12.22
C THR A 134 -6.16 -13.30 -12.89
N LEU A 135 -4.83 -13.28 -12.76
CA LEU A 135 -4.03 -12.26 -13.43
C LEU A 135 -4.17 -12.29 -14.97
N PRO A 136 -4.20 -13.46 -15.65
CA PRO A 136 -4.51 -13.51 -17.08
C PRO A 136 -5.86 -12.89 -17.44
N GLU A 137 -6.94 -13.19 -16.71
CA GLU A 137 -8.25 -12.59 -16.97
C GLU A 137 -8.22 -11.06 -16.83
N LEU A 138 -7.54 -10.54 -15.80
CA LEU A 138 -7.36 -9.11 -15.65
C LEU A 138 -6.58 -8.50 -16.82
N LEU A 139 -5.49 -9.13 -17.26
CA LEU A 139 -4.65 -8.61 -18.34
C LEU A 139 -5.30 -8.75 -19.72
N ASP A 140 -6.22 -9.69 -19.90
CA ASP A 140 -7.04 -9.82 -21.11
C ASP A 140 -8.14 -8.75 -21.16
N ALA A 141 -8.70 -8.38 -20.00
CA ALA A 141 -9.77 -7.38 -19.90
C ALA A 141 -9.26 -5.93 -19.79
N VAL A 142 -8.08 -5.72 -19.18
CA VAL A 142 -7.57 -4.41 -18.79
C VAL A 142 -6.17 -4.21 -19.34
N GLU A 143 -6.05 -3.15 -20.12
CA GLU A 143 -4.77 -2.67 -20.60
C GLU A 143 -4.00 -1.92 -19.51
N VAL A 144 -3.21 -2.63 -18.71
CA VAL A 144 -2.36 -2.02 -17.67
C VAL A 144 -1.29 -1.14 -18.32
N ASP A 145 -1.20 0.13 -17.89
CA ASP A 145 -0.24 1.11 -18.39
C ASP A 145 0.86 1.42 -17.36
N ILE A 146 0.50 1.39 -16.07
CA ILE A 146 1.40 1.74 -14.97
C ILE A 146 1.30 0.66 -13.90
N VAL A 147 2.44 0.26 -13.36
CA VAL A 147 2.53 -0.49 -12.10
C VAL A 147 3.24 0.37 -11.07
N VAL A 148 2.65 0.52 -9.90
CA VAL A 148 3.22 1.25 -8.76
C VAL A 148 3.51 0.24 -7.66
N ILE A 149 4.73 0.29 -7.10
CA ILE A 149 5.14 -0.61 -6.01
C ILE A 149 5.55 0.23 -4.79
N SER A 150 4.80 0.11 -3.70
CA SER A 150 5.08 0.82 -2.44
C SER A 150 6.42 0.44 -1.83
N HIS A 151 6.70 -0.87 -1.75
CA HIS A 151 7.93 -1.42 -1.22
C HIS A 151 8.12 -2.88 -1.65
N ASN A 152 9.28 -3.45 -1.33
CA ASN A 152 9.73 -4.70 -1.92
C ASN A 152 9.28 -5.98 -1.20
N HIS A 153 8.41 -5.93 -0.18
CA HIS A 153 7.96 -7.15 0.51
C HIS A 153 7.13 -8.05 -0.39
N TYR A 154 7.13 -9.36 -0.11
CA TYR A 154 6.50 -10.37 -0.95
C TYR A 154 4.98 -10.27 -1.05
N ASP A 155 4.32 -9.59 -0.12
CA ASP A 155 2.88 -9.31 -0.12
C ASP A 155 2.51 -7.98 -0.79
N HIS A 156 3.48 -7.28 -1.38
CA HIS A 156 3.28 -6.06 -2.19
C HIS A 156 3.93 -6.16 -3.57
N ALA A 157 5.06 -6.87 -3.65
CA ALA A 157 5.92 -7.01 -4.82
C ALA A 157 6.08 -8.49 -5.20
N ASP A 158 4.98 -9.08 -5.69
CA ASP A 158 4.93 -10.47 -6.14
C ASP A 158 5.67 -10.65 -7.47
N ALA A 159 6.80 -11.37 -7.42
CA ALA A 159 7.68 -11.55 -8.55
C ALA A 159 7.00 -12.23 -9.74
N GLU A 160 6.11 -13.20 -9.50
CA GLU A 160 5.45 -13.93 -10.59
C GLU A 160 4.37 -13.07 -11.26
N SER A 161 3.65 -12.27 -10.47
CA SER A 161 2.71 -11.28 -11.01
C SER A 161 3.43 -10.26 -11.89
N LEU A 162 4.53 -9.69 -11.42
CA LEU A 162 5.28 -8.66 -12.14
C LEU A 162 5.92 -9.19 -13.44
N LYS A 163 6.48 -10.41 -13.41
CA LYS A 163 6.97 -11.09 -14.62
C LYS A 163 5.88 -11.29 -15.65
N LEU A 164 4.70 -11.75 -15.23
CA LEU A 164 3.60 -11.99 -16.16
C LEU A 164 3.04 -10.69 -16.75
N ILE A 165 2.92 -9.64 -15.94
CA ILE A 165 2.53 -8.30 -16.42
C ILE A 165 3.53 -7.83 -17.49
N TRP A 166 4.83 -7.89 -17.21
CA TRP A 166 5.87 -7.52 -18.17
C TRP A 166 5.83 -8.37 -19.43
N ALA A 167 5.72 -9.69 -19.32
CA ALA A 167 5.68 -10.59 -20.47
C ALA A 167 4.46 -10.36 -21.38
N ARG A 168 3.34 -9.85 -20.84
CA ARG A 168 2.13 -9.55 -21.62
C ARG A 168 2.10 -8.14 -22.21
N ARG A 169 2.77 -7.17 -21.57
CA ARG A 169 2.63 -5.74 -21.89
C ARG A 169 3.91 -5.15 -22.49
N GLU A 170 5.07 -5.68 -22.14
CA GLU A 170 6.39 -5.18 -22.55
C GLU A 170 6.49 -3.66 -22.33
N SER A 171 7.06 -2.91 -23.27
CA SER A 171 7.21 -1.45 -23.21
C SER A 171 5.91 -0.65 -23.16
N LYS A 172 4.73 -1.30 -23.17
CA LYS A 172 3.43 -0.65 -22.97
C LYS A 172 3.06 -0.50 -21.50
N VAL A 173 3.81 -1.09 -20.57
CA VAL A 173 3.66 -0.87 -19.12
C VAL A 173 4.90 -0.21 -18.55
N HIS A 174 4.72 0.72 -17.63
CA HIS A 174 5.82 1.40 -16.93
C HIS A 174 5.74 1.16 -15.42
N PHE A 175 6.87 0.83 -14.80
CA PHE A 175 6.98 0.56 -13.37
C PHE A 175 7.51 1.80 -12.63
N LEU A 176 6.77 2.27 -11.64
CA LEU A 176 7.18 3.33 -10.73
C LEU A 176 7.47 2.73 -9.36
N VAL A 177 8.68 2.93 -8.86
CA VAL A 177 9.17 2.29 -7.62
C VAL A 177 10.03 3.26 -6.81
N GLY A 178 10.21 2.99 -5.52
CA GLY A 178 11.21 3.70 -4.71
C GLY A 178 12.65 3.43 -5.17
N LEU A 179 13.59 4.30 -4.83
CA LEU A 179 15.03 4.12 -5.09
C LEU A 179 15.55 2.70 -4.77
N HIS A 180 16.48 2.22 -5.60
CA HIS A 180 17.14 0.90 -5.58
C HIS A 180 16.26 -0.33 -5.92
N ASN A 181 14.95 -0.18 -6.03
CA ASN A 181 14.06 -1.29 -6.38
C ASN A 181 14.22 -1.79 -7.83
N SER A 182 14.79 -0.99 -8.74
CA SER A 182 15.05 -1.41 -10.13
C SER A 182 15.98 -2.62 -10.18
N ARG A 183 16.91 -2.77 -9.24
CA ARG A 183 17.89 -3.87 -9.21
C ARG A 183 17.21 -5.23 -9.25
N TRP A 184 16.21 -5.45 -8.39
CA TRP A 184 15.54 -6.74 -8.31
C TRP A 184 14.51 -6.91 -9.44
N LEU A 185 13.86 -5.83 -9.90
CA LEU A 185 12.99 -5.86 -11.08
C LEU A 185 13.76 -6.25 -12.36
N ASN A 186 14.94 -5.68 -12.55
CA ASN A 186 15.85 -6.04 -13.64
C ASN A 186 16.26 -7.52 -13.55
N ALA A 187 16.51 -8.03 -12.35
CA ALA A 187 16.78 -9.44 -12.13
C ALA A 187 15.58 -10.36 -12.44
N LEU A 188 14.34 -9.83 -12.46
CA LEU A 188 13.16 -10.54 -12.96
C LEU A 188 13.02 -10.48 -14.49
N GLY A 189 13.88 -9.72 -15.19
CA GLY A 189 13.86 -9.57 -16.65
C GLY A 189 13.03 -8.38 -17.16
N ILE A 190 12.63 -7.46 -16.28
CA ILE A 190 11.95 -6.21 -16.66
C ILE A 190 13.00 -5.26 -17.25
N ASP A 191 12.69 -4.65 -18.39
CA ASP A 191 13.64 -3.76 -19.06
C ASP A 191 13.84 -2.46 -18.26
N PRO A 192 15.09 -2.03 -18.01
CA PRO A 192 15.39 -0.80 -17.27
C PRO A 192 14.73 0.46 -17.84
N SER A 193 14.49 0.52 -19.15
CA SER A 193 13.82 1.66 -19.80
C SER A 193 12.34 1.80 -19.41
N SER A 194 11.72 0.71 -18.90
CA SER A 194 10.34 0.68 -18.43
C SER A 194 10.23 0.83 -16.91
N ILE A 195 11.31 1.23 -16.24
CA ILE A 195 11.35 1.43 -14.78
C ILE A 195 11.75 2.88 -14.48
N THR A 196 11.08 3.51 -13.52
CA THR A 196 11.50 4.80 -12.96
C THR A 196 11.55 4.71 -11.44
N GLU A 197 12.75 4.90 -10.91
CA GLU A 197 12.98 5.01 -9.47
C GLU A 197 12.75 6.45 -9.00
N LEU A 198 11.99 6.61 -7.92
CA LEU A 198 11.64 7.88 -7.31
C LEU A 198 12.16 7.91 -5.87
N ASP A 199 12.76 9.03 -5.49
CA ASP A 199 12.97 9.33 -4.08
C ASP A 199 11.70 9.91 -3.45
N TRP A 200 11.65 9.98 -2.12
CA TRP A 200 10.62 10.73 -1.44
C TRP A 200 10.57 12.18 -1.92
N TRP A 201 9.35 12.62 -2.20
CA TRP A 201 8.96 13.90 -2.77
C TRP A 201 9.24 14.09 -4.26
N ASP A 202 9.84 13.11 -4.92
CA ASP A 202 9.94 13.11 -6.38
C ASP A 202 8.59 12.82 -7.02
N GLY A 203 8.34 13.44 -8.17
CA GLY A 203 7.13 13.22 -8.94
C GLY A 203 7.40 12.97 -10.41
N VAL A 204 6.40 12.42 -11.08
CA VAL A 204 6.37 12.24 -12.52
C VAL A 204 5.03 12.67 -13.09
N ASP A 205 5.06 13.23 -14.29
CA ASP A 205 3.88 13.33 -15.14
C ASP A 205 3.93 12.18 -16.16
N VAL A 206 2.95 11.29 -16.08
CA VAL A 206 2.79 10.17 -17.00
C VAL A 206 1.75 10.53 -18.04
N HIS A 207 2.10 10.35 -19.31
CA HIS A 207 1.21 10.52 -20.44
C HIS A 207 1.12 9.21 -21.22
N VAL A 208 -0.11 8.70 -21.34
CA VAL A 208 -0.44 7.53 -22.14
C VAL A 208 -1.15 8.03 -23.39
N GLU A 209 -0.51 7.81 -24.53
CA GLU A 209 -0.97 8.27 -25.84
C GLU A 209 -2.42 7.85 -26.13
N ASN A 210 -3.26 8.81 -26.55
CA ASN A 210 -4.70 8.63 -26.83
C ASN A 210 -5.56 8.17 -25.64
N VAL A 211 -4.99 8.13 -24.42
CA VAL A 211 -5.68 7.68 -23.20
C VAL A 211 -5.76 8.78 -22.16
N GLY A 212 -4.64 9.45 -21.84
CA GLY A 212 -4.69 10.52 -20.85
C GLY A 212 -3.38 10.85 -20.12
N LYS A 213 -3.51 11.63 -19.04
CA LYS A 213 -2.39 12.09 -18.20
C LYS A 213 -2.68 11.91 -16.71
N VAL A 214 -1.68 11.48 -15.96
CA VAL A 214 -1.72 11.36 -14.49
C VAL A 214 -0.42 11.88 -13.90
N GLN A 215 -0.51 12.59 -12.78
CA GLN A 215 0.65 12.96 -11.98
C GLN A 215 0.77 11.97 -10.82
N ILE A 216 1.97 11.44 -10.60
CA ILE A 216 2.26 10.53 -9.50
C ILE A 216 3.44 11.08 -8.70
N THR A 217 3.28 11.22 -7.38
CA THR A 217 4.33 11.68 -6.46
C THR A 217 4.61 10.58 -5.45
N CYS A 218 5.89 10.20 -5.34
CA CYS A 218 6.40 9.31 -4.31
C CYS A 218 6.47 10.08 -2.99
N THR A 219 5.75 9.64 -1.97
CA THR A 219 5.66 10.31 -0.67
C THR A 219 6.26 9.44 0.44
N PRO A 220 6.80 10.06 1.51
CA PRO A 220 7.33 9.30 2.63
C PRO A 220 6.27 8.46 3.33
N THR A 221 6.74 7.44 4.03
CA THR A 221 5.92 6.56 4.87
C THR A 221 6.81 5.88 5.91
N GLN A 222 6.30 5.51 7.09
CA GLN A 222 7.10 4.84 8.13
C GLN A 222 7.00 3.33 7.97
N HIS A 223 7.99 2.71 7.32
CA HIS A 223 8.05 1.27 7.12
C HIS A 223 9.50 0.80 6.94
N PHE A 224 9.70 -0.34 6.30
CA PHE A 224 11.01 -0.90 6.00
C PHE A 224 10.95 -1.71 4.69
N SER A 225 12.10 -2.18 4.22
CA SER A 225 12.17 -3.07 3.05
C SER A 225 13.05 -4.28 3.33
N SER A 226 12.75 -5.42 2.71
CA SER A 226 13.58 -6.63 2.71
C SER A 226 13.01 -7.71 1.78
N ARG A 227 13.86 -8.32 0.96
CA ARG A 227 13.54 -9.55 0.21
C ARG A 227 14.41 -10.72 0.64
N SER A 228 15.53 -10.46 1.30
CA SER A 228 16.44 -11.48 1.79
C SER A 228 16.99 -11.09 3.17
N ILE A 229 17.68 -12.00 3.83
CA ILE A 229 18.27 -11.74 5.13
C ILE A 229 19.43 -10.72 5.09
N TRP A 230 19.86 -10.28 3.89
CA TRP A 230 21.03 -9.42 3.68
C TRP A 230 20.72 -8.03 3.10
N ASP A 231 19.46 -7.75 2.77
CA ASP A 231 19.05 -6.54 2.05
C ASP A 231 18.08 -5.65 2.82
N ARG A 232 17.99 -5.85 4.14
CA ARG A 232 17.13 -5.04 4.99
C ARG A 232 17.47 -3.56 4.82
N ASP A 233 16.45 -2.77 4.52
CA ASP A 233 16.49 -1.32 4.35
C ASP A 233 17.41 -0.84 3.21
N HIS A 234 17.81 -1.73 2.31
CA HIS A 234 18.62 -1.37 1.14
C HIS A 234 17.81 -0.60 0.09
N ASP A 235 16.53 -0.96 -0.08
CA ASP A 235 15.64 -0.40 -1.08
C ASP A 235 14.59 0.53 -0.44
N LEU A 236 14.22 1.63 -1.10
CA LEU A 236 13.31 2.60 -0.51
C LEU A 236 11.86 2.05 -0.47
N TRP A 237 11.14 2.36 0.60
CA TRP A 237 9.70 2.17 0.75
C TRP A 237 8.98 3.51 0.66
N CYS A 238 7.76 3.55 0.15
CA CYS A 238 7.03 4.80 -0.07
C CYS A 238 5.52 4.61 -0.12
N SER A 239 4.82 5.73 0.00
CA SER A 239 3.42 5.91 -0.38
C SER A 239 3.34 6.70 -1.69
N TYR A 240 2.15 6.81 -2.28
CA TYR A 240 1.95 7.55 -3.53
C TYR A 240 0.73 8.46 -3.49
N ALA A 241 0.92 9.71 -3.91
CA ALA A 241 -0.16 10.60 -4.30
C ALA A 241 -0.38 10.48 -5.82
N ILE A 242 -1.60 10.12 -6.23
CA ILE A 242 -1.98 9.87 -7.61
C ILE A 242 -3.07 10.87 -7.99
N ARG A 243 -2.68 11.87 -8.79
CA ARG A 243 -3.55 12.95 -9.22
C ARG A 243 -3.92 12.78 -10.69
N ASP A 244 -5.19 12.51 -10.94
CA ASP A 244 -5.75 12.55 -12.28
C ASP A 244 -5.67 13.99 -12.83
N LEU A 245 -5.10 14.14 -14.02
CA LEU A 245 -5.01 15.45 -14.68
C LEU A 245 -6.18 15.70 -15.64
N GLN A 246 -7.19 14.84 -15.57
CA GLN A 246 -8.34 14.78 -16.46
C GLN A 246 -9.64 14.73 -15.65
N GLY A 247 -10.78 14.86 -16.33
CA GLY A 247 -12.10 14.77 -15.71
C GLY A 247 -12.25 15.70 -14.50
N SER A 248 -12.76 15.15 -13.40
CA SER A 248 -12.92 15.84 -12.11
C SER A 248 -11.62 16.00 -11.31
N ARG A 249 -10.47 15.66 -11.92
CA ARG A 249 -9.12 15.81 -11.36
C ARG A 249 -8.95 15.18 -9.98
N LYS A 250 -9.48 13.96 -9.84
CA LYS A 250 -9.45 13.22 -8.58
C LYS A 250 -8.02 13.02 -8.08
N ASN A 251 -7.87 13.13 -6.78
CA ASN A 251 -6.60 12.98 -6.08
C ASN A 251 -6.71 11.82 -5.09
N VAL A 252 -5.93 10.76 -5.31
CA VAL A 252 -5.98 9.54 -4.52
C VAL A 252 -4.66 9.32 -3.79
N TYR A 253 -4.72 8.99 -2.51
CA TYR A 253 -3.55 8.61 -1.71
C TYR A 253 -3.50 7.09 -1.52
N PHE A 254 -2.42 6.47 -1.97
CA PHE A 254 -2.12 5.06 -1.73
C PHE A 254 -1.00 4.97 -0.69
N ALA A 255 -1.34 4.57 0.54
CA ALA A 255 -0.39 4.62 1.65
C ALA A 255 0.71 3.55 1.60
N GLY A 256 0.51 2.47 0.85
CA GLY A 256 1.26 1.23 1.04
C GLY A 256 1.17 0.74 2.48
N ASP A 257 2.20 0.03 2.93
CA ASP A 257 2.36 -0.27 4.35
C ASP A 257 3.00 0.88 5.09
N THR A 258 2.47 1.13 6.29
CA THR A 258 2.98 2.21 7.11
C THR A 258 2.59 2.06 8.56
N ALA A 259 3.41 2.63 9.44
CA ALA A 259 3.11 2.93 10.82
C ALA A 259 2.81 4.41 11.02
N TYR A 260 2.02 4.69 12.05
CA TYR A 260 1.84 6.05 12.56
C TYR A 260 2.72 6.34 13.78
N ARG A 261 2.96 5.33 14.64
CA ARG A 261 3.71 5.46 15.90
C ARG A 261 4.25 4.12 16.37
N SER A 262 5.24 4.15 17.25
CA SER A 262 5.75 2.95 17.94
C SER A 262 5.14 2.81 19.34
N ILE A 263 4.74 1.60 19.69
CA ILE A 263 4.15 1.20 20.97
C ILE A 263 5.05 0.14 21.61
N HIS A 264 5.51 0.34 22.85
CA HIS A 264 6.44 -0.59 23.51
C HIS A 264 5.79 -1.56 24.51
N ALA A 265 4.50 -1.41 24.78
CA ALA A 265 3.74 -2.23 25.72
C ALA A 265 2.39 -2.65 25.11
N ASN A 266 1.92 -3.86 25.44
CA ASN A 266 0.66 -4.39 24.89
C ASN A 266 -0.60 -3.93 25.63
N ASP A 267 -0.43 -3.37 26.83
CA ASP A 267 -1.54 -3.06 27.75
C ASP A 267 -1.71 -1.55 27.96
N LEU A 268 -1.28 -0.74 26.99
CA LEU A 268 -1.54 0.69 27.03
C LEU A 268 -3.04 0.96 26.82
N SER A 269 -3.58 1.89 27.60
CA SER A 269 -4.86 2.55 27.30
C SER A 269 -4.77 3.32 25.98
N ARG A 270 -5.93 3.68 25.41
CA ARG A 270 -5.97 4.48 24.18
C ARG A 270 -5.32 5.85 24.37
N GLU A 271 -5.52 6.47 25.52
CA GLU A 271 -4.90 7.74 25.87
C GLU A 271 -3.37 7.62 25.94
N GLU A 272 -2.84 6.52 26.48
CA GLU A 272 -1.40 6.27 26.51
C GLU A 272 -0.80 5.97 25.14
N GLU A 273 -1.53 5.26 24.26
CA GLU A 273 -1.13 5.12 22.86
C GLU A 273 -1.14 6.50 22.17
N ASP A 274 -2.18 7.32 22.37
CA ASP A 274 -2.35 8.70 21.88
C ASP A 274 -1.31 9.71 22.38
N ALA A 275 -0.63 9.40 23.47
CA ALA A 275 0.50 10.20 23.96
C ALA A 275 1.84 9.87 23.27
N GLN A 276 1.95 8.78 22.50
CA GLN A 276 3.22 8.40 21.86
C GLN A 276 3.55 9.32 20.67
N PRO A 277 4.85 9.55 20.36
CA PRO A 277 5.26 10.32 19.19
C PRO A 277 4.69 9.75 17.89
N VAL A 278 4.20 10.64 17.02
CA VAL A 278 3.56 10.30 15.75
C VAL A 278 4.42 10.70 14.56
N CYS A 279 4.28 9.99 13.45
CA CYS A 279 5.02 10.26 12.23
C CYS A 279 4.53 11.58 11.60
N PRO A 280 5.36 12.63 11.53
CA PRO A 280 4.92 13.95 11.07
C PRO A 280 4.65 14.00 9.56
N THR A 281 5.07 12.98 8.80
CA THR A 281 5.02 13.04 7.34
C THR A 281 3.61 13.05 6.78
N PHE A 282 2.64 12.40 7.42
CA PHE A 282 1.27 12.36 6.92
C PHE A 282 0.63 13.75 6.89
N LYS A 283 0.91 14.57 7.92
CA LYS A 283 0.47 15.96 7.96
C LYS A 283 1.15 16.77 6.85
N GLN A 284 2.45 16.57 6.64
CA GLN A 284 3.19 17.21 5.54
C GLN A 284 2.65 16.80 4.16
N VAL A 285 2.28 15.53 3.97
CA VAL A 285 1.62 15.03 2.76
C VAL A 285 0.27 15.73 2.57
N GLY A 286 -0.56 15.84 3.60
CA GLY A 286 -1.84 16.56 3.54
C GLY A 286 -1.69 18.06 3.27
N GLU A 287 -0.61 18.69 3.75
CA GLU A 287 -0.30 20.10 3.51
C GLU A 287 0.17 20.38 2.08
N LEU A 288 1.02 19.51 1.51
CA LEU A 288 1.63 19.73 0.20
C LEU A 288 0.80 19.17 -0.96
N LEU A 289 0.08 18.08 -0.74
CA LEU A 289 -0.58 17.30 -1.79
C LEU A 289 -2.08 17.12 -1.56
N GLY A 290 -2.56 17.32 -0.33
CA GLY A 290 -3.98 17.23 0.02
C GLY A 290 -4.77 18.50 -0.34
N PRO A 291 -6.09 18.49 -0.15
CA PRO A 291 -6.88 17.34 0.30
C PRO A 291 -6.97 16.24 -0.76
N PHE A 292 -7.15 14.99 -0.30
CA PHE A 292 -7.39 13.84 -1.18
C PHE A 292 -8.88 13.53 -1.25
N ASP A 293 -9.36 13.09 -2.41
CA ASP A 293 -10.73 12.62 -2.58
C ASP A 293 -10.90 11.20 -2.02
N LEU A 294 -9.85 10.38 -2.11
CA LEU A 294 -9.80 9.04 -1.54
C LEU A 294 -8.43 8.74 -0.97
N ALA A 295 -8.36 8.07 0.19
CA ALA A 295 -7.15 7.46 0.69
C ALA A 295 -7.35 5.96 0.95
N LEU A 296 -6.39 5.15 0.51
CA LEU A 296 -6.33 3.71 0.77
C LEU A 296 -5.34 3.49 1.91
N LEU A 297 -5.84 3.06 3.07
CA LEU A 297 -5.08 3.05 4.33
C LEU A 297 -5.01 1.63 4.92
N PRO A 298 -3.82 1.15 5.33
CA PRO A 298 -3.68 -0.21 5.87
C PRO A 298 -4.40 -0.31 7.23
N ILE A 299 -5.10 -1.42 7.48
CA ILE A 299 -5.80 -1.63 8.77
C ILE A 299 -5.52 -3.01 9.39
N GLY A 300 -4.74 -3.85 8.71
CA GLY A 300 -4.40 -5.20 9.16
C GLY A 300 -2.90 -5.37 9.44
N LEU A 301 -2.54 -6.60 9.81
CA LEU A 301 -1.18 -7.05 10.11
C LEU A 301 -0.52 -6.23 11.21
N CYS A 302 -1.30 -5.67 12.13
CA CYS A 302 -0.87 -4.71 13.13
C CYS A 302 -0.71 -5.32 14.54
N SER A 303 -0.90 -6.64 14.69
CA SER A 303 -0.84 -7.34 15.97
C SER A 303 0.34 -8.35 16.06
N PRO A 304 1.03 -8.44 17.22
CA PRO A 304 0.84 -7.63 18.43
C PRO A 304 1.39 -6.22 18.29
N ARG A 305 0.73 -5.25 18.94
CA ARG A 305 1.08 -3.83 18.84
C ARG A 305 2.50 -3.54 19.30
N ASN A 306 2.95 -4.16 20.40
CA ASN A 306 4.31 -3.97 20.90
C ASN A 306 5.45 -4.46 19.99
N PHE A 307 5.12 -5.02 18.83
CA PHE A 307 6.08 -5.40 17.80
C PHE A 307 5.72 -4.78 16.44
N MET A 308 4.46 -4.87 16.03
CA MET A 308 4.04 -4.46 14.69
C MET A 308 3.80 -2.95 14.57
N SER A 309 3.54 -2.21 15.66
CA SER A 309 3.19 -0.78 15.57
C SER A 309 4.27 0.05 14.88
N ASN A 310 5.54 -0.34 14.99
CA ASN A 310 6.67 0.40 14.40
C ASN A 310 6.64 0.43 12.87
N VAL A 311 5.88 -0.48 12.24
CA VAL A 311 5.81 -0.71 10.79
C VAL A 311 4.37 -0.85 10.24
N HIS A 312 3.37 -1.12 11.07
CA HIS A 312 1.96 -1.17 10.68
C HIS A 312 1.05 -0.35 11.61
N ALA A 313 0.26 0.52 11.00
CA ALA A 313 -0.84 1.23 11.59
C ALA A 313 -1.97 0.25 11.94
N ASN A 314 -2.60 0.46 13.09
CA ASN A 314 -3.90 -0.16 13.35
C ASN A 314 -5.02 0.74 12.81
N SER A 315 -6.28 0.35 13.00
CA SER A 315 -7.43 1.14 12.57
C SER A 315 -7.46 2.57 13.12
N TRP A 316 -7.11 2.80 14.39
CA TRP A 316 -7.10 4.14 15.00
C TRP A 316 -5.98 5.01 14.44
N ASP A 317 -4.78 4.45 14.28
CA ASP A 317 -3.67 5.10 13.57
C ASP A 317 -4.09 5.50 12.16
N SER A 318 -4.77 4.63 11.43
CA SER A 318 -5.25 4.92 10.08
C SER A 318 -6.35 5.98 10.04
N ILE A 319 -7.18 6.11 11.08
CA ILE A 319 -8.09 7.27 11.21
C ILE A 319 -7.31 8.57 11.43
N ARG A 320 -6.21 8.55 12.20
CA ARG A 320 -5.33 9.73 12.33
C ARG A 320 -4.66 10.07 11.00
N ILE A 321 -4.18 9.07 10.26
CA ILE A 321 -3.61 9.27 8.92
C ILE A 321 -4.66 9.88 7.97
N HIS A 322 -5.90 9.38 7.97
CA HIS A 322 -7.01 9.96 7.19
C HIS A 322 -7.16 11.47 7.44
N GLN A 323 -7.11 11.90 8.70
CA GLN A 323 -7.21 13.31 9.10
C GLN A 323 -5.97 14.11 8.67
N ASP A 324 -4.77 13.58 8.92
CA ASP A 324 -3.50 14.25 8.65
C ASP A 324 -3.26 14.46 7.15
N VAL A 325 -3.60 13.48 6.31
CA VAL A 325 -3.53 13.62 4.85
C VAL A 325 -4.70 14.43 4.28
N ARG A 326 -5.67 14.82 5.11
CA ARG A 326 -6.88 15.58 4.72
C ARG A 326 -7.69 14.84 3.67
N SER A 327 -7.89 13.54 3.86
CA SER A 327 -8.72 12.75 2.96
C SER A 327 -10.21 13.02 3.20
N LYS A 328 -11.00 13.12 2.13
CA LYS A 328 -12.47 13.21 2.22
C LYS A 328 -13.10 11.84 2.49
N LYS A 329 -12.53 10.79 1.91
CA LYS A 329 -12.98 9.40 2.09
C LYS A 329 -11.78 8.47 2.26
N SER A 330 -11.85 7.51 3.17
CA SER A 330 -10.84 6.44 3.26
C SER A 330 -11.44 5.05 3.19
N VAL A 331 -10.74 4.16 2.48
CA VAL A 331 -11.06 2.73 2.41
C VAL A 331 -9.93 1.94 3.06
N GLY A 332 -10.29 1.02 3.95
CA GLY A 332 -9.34 0.12 4.60
C GLY A 332 -8.77 -0.92 3.64
N MET A 333 -7.44 -1.07 3.62
CA MET A 333 -6.69 -2.07 2.83
C MET A 333 -5.75 -2.90 3.72
N HIS A 334 -4.95 -3.78 3.10
CA HIS A 334 -3.97 -4.63 3.80
C HIS A 334 -4.60 -5.55 4.85
N TRP A 335 -5.81 -6.03 4.58
CA TRP A 335 -6.54 -6.95 5.46
C TRP A 335 -7.35 -7.96 4.62
N GLY A 336 -7.92 -8.95 5.30
CA GLY A 336 -8.91 -9.86 4.72
C GLY A 336 -8.39 -10.83 3.66
N THR A 337 -7.10 -10.83 3.31
CA THR A 337 -6.57 -11.57 2.14
C THR A 337 -5.46 -12.57 2.47
N VAL A 338 -4.34 -12.07 3.02
CA VAL A 338 -3.22 -12.88 3.50
C VAL A 338 -2.90 -12.52 4.94
N ARG A 339 -2.22 -13.41 5.66
CA ARG A 339 -1.65 -13.09 6.98
C ARG A 339 -0.16 -12.82 6.81
N GLY A 340 0.43 -12.03 7.69
CA GLY A 340 1.88 -11.82 7.74
C GLY A 340 2.60 -12.96 8.48
N GLY A 341 3.93 -12.98 8.40
CA GLY A 341 4.74 -14.01 9.06
C GLY A 341 4.53 -14.10 10.58
N LEU A 342 4.29 -12.95 11.24
CA LEU A 342 3.99 -12.88 12.67
C LEU A 342 2.49 -12.81 12.95
N SER A 343 1.76 -11.95 12.24
CA SER A 343 0.31 -11.75 12.45
C SER A 343 -0.51 -13.01 12.19
N GLN A 344 -0.02 -13.97 11.39
CA GLN A 344 -0.68 -15.28 11.25
C GLN A 344 -0.90 -16.02 12.57
N TYR A 345 -0.13 -15.67 13.61
CA TYR A 345 -0.24 -16.29 14.93
C TYR A 345 -1.04 -15.47 15.93
N TYR A 346 -1.26 -14.17 15.69
CA TYR A 346 -1.67 -13.25 16.75
C TYR A 346 -2.78 -12.28 16.36
N GLU A 347 -3.16 -12.22 15.09
CA GLU A 347 -4.24 -11.38 14.61
C GLU A 347 -5.40 -12.23 14.12
N ASP A 348 -6.57 -12.05 14.75
CA ASP A 348 -7.82 -12.57 14.20
C ASP A 348 -8.18 -11.75 12.96
N VAL A 349 -8.32 -12.42 11.82
CA VAL A 349 -8.57 -11.82 10.50
C VAL A 349 -9.87 -11.02 10.41
N ARG A 350 -10.80 -11.18 11.37
CA ARG A 350 -12.06 -10.42 11.47
C ARG A 350 -11.89 -9.11 12.23
N THR A 351 -10.79 -8.95 12.96
CA THR A 351 -10.52 -7.78 13.81
C THR A 351 -10.33 -6.49 13.01
N PRO A 352 -9.56 -6.45 11.90
CA PRO A 352 -9.34 -5.22 11.15
C PRO A 352 -10.63 -4.49 10.76
N ALA A 353 -11.60 -5.20 10.18
CA ALA A 353 -12.88 -4.58 9.77
C ALA A 353 -13.69 -4.05 10.96
N LYS A 354 -13.76 -4.82 12.05
CA LYS A 354 -14.48 -4.43 13.27
C LYS A 354 -13.84 -3.17 13.88
N HIS A 355 -12.52 -3.18 14.04
CA HIS A 355 -11.78 -2.06 14.59
C HIS A 355 -11.83 -0.83 13.69
N TRP A 356 -11.86 -1.01 12.37
CA TRP A 356 -12.02 0.09 11.43
C TRP A 356 -13.36 0.81 11.60
N LYS A 357 -14.44 0.05 11.77
CA LYS A 357 -15.76 0.61 12.08
C LYS A 357 -15.78 1.33 13.44
N MET A 358 -15.24 0.70 14.47
CA MET A 358 -15.17 1.29 15.82
C MET A 358 -14.37 2.59 15.84
N ALA A 359 -13.18 2.60 15.23
CA ALA A 359 -12.32 3.78 15.18
C ALA A 359 -12.99 4.94 14.42
N ALA A 360 -13.75 4.66 13.36
CA ALA A 360 -14.53 5.66 12.65
C ALA A 360 -15.65 6.26 13.53
N ASP A 361 -16.40 5.40 14.24
CA ASP A 361 -17.49 5.81 15.12
C ASP A 361 -16.97 6.68 16.29
N GLU A 362 -15.86 6.28 16.91
CA GLU A 362 -15.20 7.03 17.99
C GLU A 362 -14.69 8.40 17.52
N ALA A 363 -14.23 8.50 16.27
CA ALA A 363 -13.80 9.76 15.67
C ALA A 363 -14.96 10.63 15.15
N GLY A 364 -16.20 10.14 15.21
CA GLY A 364 -17.38 10.85 14.70
C GLY A 364 -17.46 10.93 13.17
N LEU A 365 -16.78 10.02 12.46
CA LEU A 365 -16.73 9.98 11.00
C LEU A 365 -17.86 9.10 10.45
N LYS A 366 -18.50 9.55 9.36
CA LYS A 366 -19.64 8.86 8.76
C LYS A 366 -19.19 7.62 7.98
N TRP A 367 -19.65 6.46 8.43
CA TRP A 367 -19.44 5.21 7.72
C TRP A 367 -20.20 5.16 6.39
N GLY A 368 -19.56 4.71 5.33
CA GLY A 368 -20.07 4.73 3.95
C GLY A 368 -19.72 6.02 3.19
N ASP A 369 -19.64 7.15 3.89
CA ASP A 369 -19.37 8.47 3.30
C ASP A 369 -17.89 8.86 3.45
N GLU A 370 -17.40 9.01 4.67
CA GLU A 370 -16.03 9.45 4.99
C GLU A 370 -15.10 8.25 5.24
N ILE A 371 -15.63 7.16 5.78
CA ILE A 371 -14.87 5.93 6.06
C ILE A 371 -15.65 4.74 5.53
N ALA A 372 -15.00 3.84 4.80
CA ALA A 372 -15.66 2.67 4.23
C ALA A 372 -14.77 1.43 4.19
N LEU A 373 -15.42 0.29 3.92
CA LEU A 373 -14.80 -0.92 3.40
C LEU A 373 -15.44 -1.23 2.05
N VAL A 374 -14.73 -1.98 1.25
CA VAL A 374 -15.22 -2.56 -0.01
C VAL A 374 -14.96 -4.06 0.02
N ASP A 375 -15.71 -4.81 -0.75
CA ASP A 375 -15.48 -6.24 -0.93
C ASP A 375 -14.30 -6.49 -1.87
N VAL A 376 -13.70 -7.68 -1.80
CA VAL A 376 -12.68 -8.08 -2.76
C VAL A 376 -13.35 -8.25 -4.13
N GLY A 377 -12.86 -7.51 -5.13
CA GLY A 377 -13.42 -7.41 -6.47
C GLY A 377 -14.42 -6.27 -6.67
N GLU A 378 -14.78 -5.54 -5.62
CA GLU A 378 -15.66 -4.38 -5.73
C GLU A 378 -14.94 -3.16 -6.30
N THR A 379 -15.65 -2.44 -7.18
CA THR A 379 -15.21 -1.18 -7.78
C THR A 379 -15.93 -0.01 -7.12
N LEU A 380 -15.16 0.91 -6.55
CA LEU A 380 -15.63 2.22 -6.10
C LEU A 380 -15.39 3.26 -7.19
N VAL A 381 -16.41 4.07 -7.50
CA VAL A 381 -16.24 5.32 -8.26
C VAL A 381 -15.95 6.43 -7.26
N VAL A 382 -14.83 7.14 -7.44
CA VAL A 382 -14.41 8.22 -6.54
C VAL A 382 -15.31 9.44 -6.80
N ALA A 383 -16.11 9.80 -5.80
CA ALA A 383 -17.10 10.88 -5.85
C ALA A 383 -16.49 12.27 -5.88
#